data_AF-A0A972CJ23-F1
#
_entry.id   AF-A0A972CJ23-F1
#
_cell.length_a   1.000
_cell.length_b   1.000
_cell.length_c   1.000
_cell.angle_alpha   90.00
_cell.angle_beta   90.00
_cell.angle_gamma   90.00
#
_symmetry.space_group_name_H-M   'P 1'
#
loop_
_entity.id
_entity.type
_entity.pdbx_description
1 polymer ?
#
loop_
_entity_poly.entity_id
_entity_poly.type
_entity_poly.pdbx_seq_one_letter_code
_entity_poly.pdbx_strand_id
1 'polypeptide(L)'
;MNSRYLTKSRFKLAMECPTKLYYTGKKNYVDRSMEDSFLESLAEGGFQIGELAKLYYPGGHEIKTLDYEKALDETNRLLEEDQVTIYEAALRFGSLFVRVDILKKDGEEIEIIEVKSKSIGPSESLLGKRGGILSEWLPYVRDVAFQKYVAERALPHMEVSSYLYLVDKGALCPTDGLGHKFRIVTDEHGEKKVEVSEDITEEDLSTELLRLVEADEASEVVYNSKYIYEEEVLDFGGYLDILANLYSEDKKSFPVIKAECCKCQFKASKEEEALGLRSGYKECFVEALDWPEENFDGDTIFDLWTLHYKTRDKLISQKRLLIDQLVEEDFKVVPGEEPGLSASERRWLQVDKYKNRDESFWIDKEGLKEEM
;
A
#
# COMPACT_ATOMS: atom_id res chain seq x y z
N MET A 1 7.22 21.43 19.41
CA MET A 1 6.68 20.07 19.19
C MET A 1 7.02 19.70 17.76
N ASN A 2 7.60 18.53 17.48
CA ASN A 2 7.81 18.11 16.10
C ASN A 2 6.43 17.86 15.48
N SER A 3 6.07 18.63 14.46
CA SER A 3 4.80 18.47 13.74
C SER A 3 4.72 17.08 13.12
N ARG A 4 3.62 16.36 13.38
CA ARG A 4 3.36 15.02 12.84
C ARG A 4 2.41 15.15 11.66
N TYR A 5 2.94 14.96 10.46
CA TYR A 5 2.16 15.06 9.23
C TYR A 5 1.61 13.70 8.76
N LEU A 6 0.38 13.72 8.25
CA LEU A 6 -0.16 12.63 7.45
C LEU A 6 0.51 12.69 6.07
N THR A 7 1.51 11.83 5.88
CA THR A 7 2.26 11.70 4.63
C THR A 7 1.63 10.70 3.68
N LYS A 8 2.02 10.70 2.40
CA LYS A 8 1.60 9.68 1.39
C LYS A 8 1.67 8.25 1.94
N SER A 9 2.81 7.86 2.50
CA SER A 9 3.00 6.51 3.09
C SER A 9 2.05 6.22 4.27
N ARG A 10 1.76 7.21 5.11
CA ARG A 10 0.82 7.08 6.24
C ARG A 10 -0.62 7.04 5.77
N PHE A 11 -0.98 7.83 4.76
CA PHE A 11 -2.29 7.76 4.12
C PHE A 11 -2.54 6.35 3.55
N LYS A 12 -1.58 5.78 2.82
CA LYS A 12 -1.67 4.38 2.34
C LYS A 12 -1.92 3.39 3.46
N LEU A 13 -1.14 3.51 4.53
CA LEU A 13 -1.27 2.67 5.71
C LEU A 13 -2.67 2.79 6.34
N ALA A 14 -3.20 4.02 6.42
CA ALA A 14 -4.53 4.30 6.96
C ALA A 14 -5.66 3.79 6.04
N MET A 15 -5.46 3.79 4.72
CA MET A 15 -6.39 3.21 3.75
C MET A 15 -6.51 1.69 3.88
N GLU A 16 -5.50 1.02 4.44
CA GLU A 16 -5.60 -0.37 4.86
C GLU A 16 -6.31 -0.50 6.21
N CYS A 17 -5.86 0.27 7.22
CA CYS A 17 -6.43 0.27 8.56
C CYS A 17 -6.01 1.55 9.33
N PRO A 18 -6.96 2.42 9.74
CA PRO A 18 -6.63 3.64 10.49
C PRO A 18 -5.86 3.41 11.79
N THR A 19 -6.11 2.29 12.49
CA THR A 19 -5.40 1.96 13.74
C THR A 19 -3.89 1.81 13.54
N LYS A 20 -3.43 1.44 12.34
CA LYS A 20 -1.99 1.33 12.03
C LYS A 20 -1.25 2.67 12.14
N LEU A 21 -1.94 3.81 11.98
CA LEU A 21 -1.36 5.14 12.17
C LEU A 21 -0.81 5.35 13.60
N TYR A 22 -1.39 4.68 14.59
CA TYR A 22 -0.92 4.78 15.97
C TYR A 22 0.39 4.04 16.21
N TYR A 23 0.63 2.94 15.49
CA TYR A 23 1.82 2.10 15.67
C TYR A 23 3.00 2.56 14.82
N THR A 24 2.75 3.09 13.62
CA THR A 24 3.82 3.45 12.68
C THR A 24 4.78 4.49 13.25
N GLY A 25 6.08 4.24 13.10
CA GLY A 25 7.16 5.10 13.59
C GLY A 25 7.49 4.96 15.09
N LYS A 26 6.76 4.13 15.83
CA LYS A 26 7.05 3.86 17.25
C LYS A 26 8.00 2.68 17.41
N LYS A 27 9.20 2.93 17.95
CA LYS A 27 10.27 1.92 18.11
C LYS A 27 9.92 0.73 19.00
N ASN A 28 8.93 0.88 19.87
CA ASN A 28 8.48 -0.16 20.78
C ASN A 28 7.46 -1.12 20.15
N TYR A 29 7.02 -0.87 18.90
CA TYR A 29 6.16 -1.78 18.15
C TYR A 29 6.95 -2.45 17.05
N VAL A 30 6.79 -3.77 16.91
CA VAL A 30 7.39 -4.52 15.80
C VAL A 30 6.61 -4.19 14.53
N ASP A 31 7.33 -3.85 13.46
CA ASP A 31 6.79 -3.61 12.14
C ASP A 31 7.54 -4.49 11.12
N ARG A 32 6.87 -5.55 10.67
CA ARG A 32 7.44 -6.54 9.76
C ARG A 32 7.48 -6.07 8.30
N SER A 33 7.05 -4.84 7.98
CA SER A 33 7.00 -4.35 6.59
C SER A 33 8.37 -4.26 5.91
N MET A 34 9.45 -4.19 6.70
CA MET A 34 10.83 -4.08 6.19
C MET A 34 11.60 -5.42 6.13
N GLU A 35 11.00 -6.53 6.55
CA GLU A 35 11.70 -7.83 6.62
C GLU A 35 11.53 -8.69 5.37
N ASP A 36 10.74 -8.22 4.40
CA ASP A 36 10.50 -8.94 3.16
C ASP A 36 11.54 -8.53 2.10
N SER A 37 12.53 -9.39 1.88
CA SER A 37 13.57 -9.20 0.85
C SER A 37 12.99 -9.05 -0.56
N PHE A 38 11.77 -9.55 -0.80
CA PHE A 38 11.05 -9.29 -2.05
C PHE A 38 10.56 -7.84 -2.14
N LEU A 39 10.02 -7.27 -1.05
CA LEU A 39 9.63 -5.86 -1.01
C LEU A 39 10.84 -4.92 -1.18
N GLU A 40 11.99 -5.32 -0.62
CA GLU A 40 13.25 -4.61 -0.81
C GLU A 40 13.65 -4.58 -2.30
N SER A 41 13.57 -5.72 -3.00
CA SER A 41 13.87 -5.82 -4.44
C SER A 41 12.87 -5.06 -5.32
N LEU A 42 11.61 -4.93 -4.89
CA LEU A 42 10.60 -4.13 -5.58
C LEU A 42 10.84 -2.62 -5.40
N ALA A 43 11.28 -2.21 -4.22
CA ALA A 43 11.66 -0.82 -3.94
C ALA A 43 12.88 -0.41 -4.80
N GLU A 44 13.83 -1.31 -4.95
CA GLU A 44 14.99 -1.17 -5.84
C GLU A 44 14.61 -0.86 -7.30
N GLY A 45 13.70 -1.65 -7.88
CA GLY A 45 13.17 -1.37 -9.23
C GLY A 45 12.40 -0.04 -9.30
N GLY A 46 11.74 0.37 -8.21
CA GLY A 46 11.08 1.67 -8.12
C GLY A 46 12.06 2.84 -8.24
N PHE A 47 13.21 2.78 -7.56
CA PHE A 47 14.23 3.83 -7.63
C PHE A 47 14.81 4.01 -9.04
N GLN A 48 15.07 2.91 -9.75
CA GLN A 48 15.61 2.99 -11.12
C GLN A 48 14.62 3.68 -12.07
N ILE A 49 13.34 3.35 -11.96
CA ILE A 49 12.28 3.98 -12.75
C ILE A 49 12.12 5.46 -12.38
N GLY A 50 12.26 5.82 -11.09
CA GLY A 50 12.28 7.21 -10.64
C GLY A 50 13.39 8.04 -11.28
N GLU A 51 14.63 7.54 -11.28
CA GLU A 51 15.75 8.22 -11.94
C GLU A 51 15.58 8.30 -13.46
N LEU A 52 15.11 7.23 -14.11
CA LEU A 52 14.80 7.26 -15.54
C LEU A 52 13.75 8.34 -15.86
N ALA A 53 12.71 8.47 -15.05
CA ALA A 53 11.68 9.51 -15.22
C ALA A 53 12.29 10.92 -15.17
N LYS A 54 13.20 11.19 -14.24
CA LYS A 54 13.90 12.50 -14.16
C LYS A 54 14.68 12.81 -15.45
N LEU A 55 15.26 11.80 -16.12
CA LEU A 55 15.98 12.01 -17.38
C LEU A 55 15.06 12.42 -18.54
N TYR A 56 13.78 12.06 -18.51
CA TYR A 56 12.79 12.53 -19.49
C TYR A 56 12.27 13.95 -19.22
N TYR A 57 12.57 14.53 -18.05
CA TYR A 57 12.20 15.89 -17.66
C TYR A 57 13.43 16.78 -17.39
N PRO A 58 14.40 16.88 -18.32
CA PRO A 58 15.70 17.47 -18.05
C PRO A 58 15.63 18.92 -17.53
N GLY A 59 16.59 19.29 -16.69
CA GLY A 59 16.68 20.64 -16.11
C GLY A 59 15.89 20.84 -14.82
N GLY A 60 15.25 19.79 -14.27
CA GLY A 60 14.54 19.88 -12.99
C GLY A 60 15.45 20.07 -11.77
N HIS A 61 14.88 20.64 -10.72
CA HIS A 61 15.54 20.89 -9.43
C HIS A 61 15.15 19.83 -8.41
N GLU A 62 16.11 19.09 -7.86
CA GLU A 62 15.84 18.05 -6.87
C GLU A 62 15.85 18.57 -5.43
N ILE A 63 14.74 18.39 -4.72
CA ILE A 63 14.65 18.69 -3.28
C ILE A 63 15.22 17.53 -2.47
N LYS A 64 16.47 17.68 -1.99
CA LYS A 64 17.21 16.59 -1.31
C LYS A 64 16.99 16.52 0.20
N THR A 65 16.62 17.64 0.82
CA THR A 65 16.47 17.72 2.28
C THR A 65 15.30 16.84 2.76
N LEU A 66 15.53 16.07 3.82
CA LEU A 66 14.48 15.30 4.52
C LEU A 66 13.74 16.13 5.57
N ASP A 67 14.26 17.31 5.91
CA ASP A 67 13.61 18.25 6.81
C ASP A 67 12.39 18.89 6.13
N TYR A 68 11.23 18.74 6.75
CA TYR A 68 9.96 19.16 6.16
C TYR A 68 9.88 20.66 5.86
N GLU A 69 10.31 21.52 6.78
CA GLU A 69 10.18 22.97 6.57
C GLU A 69 11.19 23.46 5.53
N LYS A 70 12.43 22.93 5.55
CA LYS A 70 13.42 23.26 4.51
C LYS A 70 12.96 22.82 3.12
N ALA A 71 12.36 21.63 3.01
CA ALA A 71 11.84 21.12 1.74
C ALA A 71 10.72 22.01 1.20
N LEU A 72 9.82 22.47 2.08
CA LEU A 72 8.74 23.40 1.72
C LEU A 72 9.30 24.76 1.28
N ASP A 73 10.25 25.32 2.03
CA ASP A 73 10.87 26.61 1.71
C ASP A 73 11.58 26.57 0.36
N GLU A 74 12.34 25.50 0.08
CA GLU A 74 13.03 25.30 -1.20
C GLU A 74 12.05 25.13 -2.36
N THR A 75 11.00 24.32 -2.17
CA THR A 75 9.94 24.12 -3.18
C THR A 75 9.21 25.42 -3.47
N ASN A 76 8.79 26.16 -2.45
CA ASN A 76 8.07 27.43 -2.61
C ASN A 76 8.91 28.48 -3.34
N ARG A 77 10.21 28.55 -3.05
CA ARG A 77 11.12 29.47 -3.76
C ARG A 77 11.21 29.15 -5.25
N LEU A 78 11.27 27.87 -5.61
CA LEU A 78 11.30 27.45 -7.02
C LEU A 78 9.96 27.73 -7.72
N LEU A 79 8.84 27.55 -7.03
CA LEU A 79 7.50 27.85 -7.56
C LEU A 79 7.25 29.34 -7.85
N GLU A 80 8.15 30.25 -7.46
CA GLU A 80 8.11 31.67 -7.85
C GLU A 80 8.45 31.86 -9.35
N GLU A 81 9.16 30.92 -9.97
CA GLU A 81 9.48 30.96 -11.40
C GLU A 81 8.24 30.66 -12.26
N ASP A 82 8.09 31.31 -13.41
CA ASP A 82 6.93 31.09 -14.30
C ASP A 82 6.88 29.66 -14.84
N GLN A 83 8.04 29.05 -15.09
CA GLN A 83 8.16 27.66 -15.56
C GLN A 83 9.25 26.95 -14.77
N VAL A 84 8.91 25.85 -14.11
CA VAL A 84 9.89 25.08 -13.32
C VAL A 84 9.50 23.61 -13.23
N THR A 85 10.50 22.72 -13.30
CA THR A 85 10.36 21.31 -12.93
C THR A 85 11.06 21.07 -11.61
N ILE A 86 10.37 20.46 -10.65
CA ILE A 86 10.89 20.18 -9.31
C ILE A 86 10.72 18.68 -9.04
N TYR A 87 11.81 17.99 -8.75
CA TYR A 87 11.77 16.59 -8.33
C TYR A 87 11.64 16.51 -6.80
N GLU A 88 10.82 15.58 -6.33
CA GLU A 88 10.54 15.38 -4.91
C GLU A 88 9.96 16.64 -4.22
N ALA A 89 9.19 17.43 -4.98
CA ALA A 89 8.61 18.70 -4.56
C ALA A 89 7.74 18.54 -3.31
N ALA A 90 8.01 19.34 -2.27
CA ALA A 90 7.27 19.28 -1.02
C ALA A 90 6.08 20.24 -1.04
N LEU A 91 4.88 19.72 -0.75
CA LEU A 91 3.67 20.50 -0.59
C LEU A 91 2.98 20.17 0.73
N ARG A 92 2.38 21.17 1.37
CA ARG A 92 1.68 21.03 2.65
C ARG A 92 0.36 21.77 2.64
N PHE A 93 -0.68 21.11 3.15
CA PHE A 93 -1.93 21.75 3.53
C PHE A 93 -2.35 21.29 4.93
N GLY A 94 -2.37 22.20 5.90
CA GLY A 94 -2.63 21.86 7.31
C GLY A 94 -1.66 20.78 7.82
N SER A 95 -2.20 19.64 8.27
CA SER A 95 -1.42 18.48 8.73
C SER A 95 -1.14 17.45 7.63
N LEU A 96 -1.51 17.73 6.38
CA LEU A 96 -1.23 16.88 5.22
C LEU A 96 0.08 17.31 4.57
N PHE A 97 0.94 16.35 4.25
CA PHE A 97 2.24 16.61 3.64
C PHE A 97 2.53 15.61 2.54
N VAL A 98 2.97 16.09 1.38
CA VAL A 98 3.33 15.24 0.24
C VAL A 98 4.67 15.64 -0.33
N ARG A 99 5.39 14.64 -0.85
CA ARG A 99 6.52 14.82 -1.77
C ARG A 99 6.07 14.24 -3.09
N VAL A 100 5.94 15.11 -4.08
CA VAL A 100 5.55 14.74 -5.44
C VAL A 100 6.80 14.34 -6.19
N ASP A 101 6.81 13.15 -6.80
CA ASP A 101 8.00 12.61 -7.46
C ASP A 101 8.50 13.60 -8.54
N ILE A 102 7.61 14.11 -9.40
CA ILE A 102 7.88 15.21 -10.33
C ILE A 102 6.70 16.20 -10.30
N LEU A 103 7.00 17.47 -10.00
CA LEU A 103 6.08 18.59 -10.17
C LEU A 103 6.58 19.45 -11.33
N LYS A 104 5.71 19.74 -12.29
CA LYS A 104 6.00 20.66 -13.39
C LYS A 104 5.02 21.82 -13.34
N LYS A 105 5.55 23.04 -13.34
CA LYS A 105 4.79 24.28 -13.39
C LYS A 105 4.97 24.93 -14.76
N ASP A 106 3.88 25.37 -15.37
CA ASP A 106 3.87 26.24 -16.55
C ASP A 106 2.81 27.34 -16.38
N GLY A 107 3.25 28.53 -15.98
CA GLY A 107 2.35 29.65 -15.67
C GLY A 107 1.46 29.34 -14.46
N GLU A 108 0.15 29.23 -14.71
CA GLU A 108 -0.86 28.90 -13.69
C GLU A 108 -1.18 27.40 -13.65
N GLU A 109 -0.58 26.59 -14.53
CA GLU A 109 -0.79 25.15 -14.59
C GLU A 109 0.27 24.39 -13.79
N ILE A 110 -0.16 23.40 -13.02
CA ILE A 110 0.67 22.49 -12.24
C ILE A 110 0.32 21.06 -12.64
N GLU A 111 1.30 20.33 -13.15
CA GLU A 111 1.23 18.88 -13.32
C GLU A 111 1.93 18.23 -12.12
N ILE A 112 1.20 17.41 -11.35
CA ILE A 112 1.81 16.48 -10.40
C ILE A 112 1.88 15.10 -11.01
N ILE A 113 3.08 14.52 -11.02
CA ILE A 113 3.37 13.28 -11.72
C ILE A 113 3.92 12.28 -10.71
N GLU A 114 3.17 11.21 -10.46
CA GLU A 114 3.57 10.11 -9.58
C GLU A 114 4.14 8.97 -10.42
N VAL A 115 5.40 8.60 -10.16
CA VAL A 115 6.15 7.61 -10.93
C VAL A 115 5.95 6.22 -10.31
N LYS A 116 5.60 5.21 -11.13
CA LYS A 116 5.48 3.82 -10.66
C LYS A 116 6.16 2.84 -11.61
N SER A 117 6.82 1.84 -11.04
CA SER A 117 7.34 0.67 -11.76
C SER A 117 6.23 -0.28 -12.27
N LYS A 118 4.96 0.01 -11.96
CA LYS A 118 3.82 -0.73 -12.50
C LYS A 118 3.67 -0.42 -13.99
N SER A 119 3.55 -1.47 -14.81
CA SER A 119 3.43 -1.32 -16.25
C SER A 119 1.99 -1.14 -16.74
N ILE A 120 1.78 -0.37 -17.79
CA ILE A 120 0.49 -0.19 -18.47
C ILE A 120 0.62 -0.38 -20.00
N GLY A 121 -0.38 -1.02 -20.61
CA GLY A 121 -0.47 -1.20 -22.06
C GLY A 121 -1.27 -0.07 -22.74
N PRO A 122 -1.13 0.10 -24.06
CA PRO A 122 -1.74 1.22 -24.81
C PRO A 122 -3.28 1.20 -24.83
N SER A 123 -3.90 0.06 -24.57
CA SER A 123 -5.36 -0.10 -24.52
C SER A 123 -5.89 -0.30 -23.10
N GLU A 124 -5.02 -0.25 -22.08
CA GLU A 124 -5.41 -0.34 -20.67
C GLU A 124 -5.80 1.04 -20.14
N SER A 125 -6.72 1.08 -19.17
CA SER A 125 -7.20 2.31 -18.55
C SER A 125 -7.24 2.13 -17.03
N LEU A 126 -7.16 3.24 -16.29
CA LEU A 126 -7.35 3.27 -14.84
C LEU A 126 -8.81 2.98 -14.46
N LEU A 127 -9.75 3.33 -15.34
CA LEU A 127 -11.18 3.22 -15.14
C LEU A 127 -11.77 2.06 -15.94
N GLY A 128 -12.72 1.36 -15.33
CA GLY A 128 -13.55 0.37 -16.02
C GLY A 128 -14.63 1.03 -16.86
N LYS A 129 -15.28 0.26 -17.73
CA LYS A 129 -16.37 0.71 -18.64
C LYS A 129 -17.56 1.40 -17.96
N ARG A 130 -17.68 1.28 -16.64
CA ARG A 130 -18.77 1.86 -15.83
C ARG A 130 -18.31 3.08 -15.00
N GLY A 131 -17.11 3.59 -15.24
CA GLY A 131 -16.54 4.75 -14.55
C GLY A 131 -15.93 4.47 -13.17
N GLY A 132 -15.97 3.23 -12.68
CA GLY A 132 -15.28 2.86 -11.43
C GLY A 132 -13.80 2.55 -11.65
N ILE A 133 -12.95 2.86 -10.67
CA ILE A 133 -11.52 2.52 -10.70
C ILE A 133 -11.35 1.00 -10.67
N LEU A 134 -10.50 0.46 -11.55
CA LEU A 134 -10.18 -0.97 -11.53
C LEU A 134 -9.38 -1.31 -10.26
N SER A 135 -9.64 -2.50 -9.69
CA SER A 135 -9.09 -2.90 -8.38
C SER A 135 -7.56 -2.86 -8.31
N GLU A 136 -6.89 -3.20 -9.40
CA GLU A 136 -5.43 -3.20 -9.54
C GLU A 136 -4.83 -1.79 -9.58
N TRP A 137 -5.62 -0.79 -9.98
CA TRP A 137 -5.21 0.61 -10.07
C TRP A 137 -5.58 1.41 -8.83
N LEU A 138 -6.59 0.97 -8.06
CA LEU A 138 -7.10 1.68 -6.89
C LEU A 138 -6.02 2.14 -5.89
N PRO A 139 -5.00 1.33 -5.53
CA PRO A 139 -3.93 1.81 -4.64
C PRO A 139 -3.13 2.97 -5.23
N TYR A 140 -2.81 2.92 -6.53
CA TYR A 140 -2.01 3.94 -7.21
C TYR A 140 -2.81 5.21 -7.46
N VAL A 141 -4.09 5.08 -7.82
CA VAL A 141 -5.00 6.23 -7.98
C VAL A 141 -5.20 6.93 -6.64
N ARG A 142 -5.36 6.19 -5.53
CA ARG A 142 -5.43 6.80 -4.18
C ARG A 142 -4.16 7.58 -3.83
N ASP A 143 -2.98 7.05 -4.17
CA ASP A 143 -1.69 7.74 -3.94
C ASP A 143 -1.67 9.10 -4.64
N VAL A 144 -1.97 9.16 -5.94
CA VAL A 144 -1.91 10.41 -6.71
C VAL A 144 -3.08 11.36 -6.37
N ALA A 145 -4.28 10.83 -6.08
CA ALA A 145 -5.42 11.63 -5.64
C ALA A 145 -5.17 12.32 -4.30
N PHE A 146 -4.49 11.66 -3.34
CA PHE A 146 -4.09 12.31 -2.10
C PHE A 146 -3.11 13.47 -2.35
N GLN A 147 -2.18 13.30 -3.28
CA GLN A 147 -1.23 14.35 -3.64
C GLN A 147 -1.90 15.52 -4.35
N LYS A 148 -2.81 15.24 -5.29
CA LYS A 148 -3.61 16.26 -5.98
C LYS A 148 -4.41 17.08 -4.98
N TYR A 149 -5.09 16.41 -4.05
CA TYR A 149 -5.88 17.06 -3.00
C TYR A 149 -5.07 18.05 -2.15
N VAL A 150 -3.83 17.67 -1.79
CA VAL A 150 -2.92 18.53 -1.03
C VAL A 150 -2.40 19.68 -1.90
N ALA A 151 -2.04 19.41 -3.16
CA ALA A 151 -1.55 20.41 -4.10
C ALA A 151 -2.59 21.50 -4.40
N GLU A 152 -3.83 21.12 -4.72
CA GLU A 152 -4.94 22.05 -4.99
C GLU A 152 -5.19 23.02 -3.83
N ARG A 153 -4.99 22.56 -2.59
CA ARG A 153 -5.23 23.38 -1.39
C ARG A 153 -4.01 24.16 -0.94
N ALA A 154 -2.81 23.64 -1.21
CA ALA A 154 -1.56 24.35 -0.97
C ALA A 154 -1.37 25.48 -2.00
N LEU A 155 -1.88 25.31 -3.23
CA LEU A 155 -1.72 26.21 -4.37
C LEU A 155 -3.10 26.60 -4.94
N PRO A 156 -3.96 27.31 -4.19
CA PRO A 156 -5.36 27.56 -4.56
C PRO A 156 -5.55 28.48 -5.79
N HIS A 157 -4.48 29.10 -6.29
CA HIS A 157 -4.49 29.94 -7.48
C HIS A 157 -4.01 29.22 -8.75
N MET A 158 -3.58 27.96 -8.62
CA MET A 158 -3.08 27.16 -9.74
C MET A 158 -4.12 26.13 -10.18
N GLU A 159 -4.12 25.79 -11.46
CA GLU A 159 -4.85 24.64 -12.00
C GLU A 159 -3.98 23.39 -11.86
N VAL A 160 -4.42 22.42 -11.06
CA VAL A 160 -3.64 21.21 -10.74
C VAL A 160 -4.20 20.00 -11.49
N SER A 161 -3.38 19.43 -12.37
CA SER A 161 -3.62 18.15 -13.03
C SER A 161 -2.72 17.07 -12.45
N SER A 162 -3.20 15.82 -12.47
CA SER A 162 -2.52 14.68 -11.89
C SER A 162 -2.29 13.55 -12.88
N TYR A 163 -1.11 12.94 -12.79
CA TYR A 163 -0.69 11.88 -13.70
C TYR A 163 -0.01 10.74 -12.95
N LEU A 164 -0.19 9.53 -13.49
CA LEU A 164 0.65 8.37 -13.21
C LEU A 164 1.65 8.20 -14.36
N TYR A 165 2.94 8.11 -14.04
CA TYR A 165 3.99 7.84 -15.02
C TYR A 165 4.44 6.38 -14.88
N LEU A 166 4.01 5.56 -15.84
CA LEU A 166 3.99 4.10 -15.73
C LEU A 166 4.88 3.46 -16.79
N VAL A 167 5.46 2.29 -16.51
CA VAL A 167 6.26 1.56 -17.50
C VAL A 167 5.40 1.18 -18.71
N ASP A 168 5.76 1.62 -19.91
CA ASP A 168 4.97 1.35 -21.11
C ASP A 168 5.26 -0.06 -21.66
N LYS A 169 4.25 -0.94 -21.61
CA LYS A 169 4.37 -2.30 -22.19
C LYS A 169 4.56 -2.29 -23.71
N GLY A 170 4.19 -1.20 -24.38
CA GLY A 170 4.31 -1.04 -25.83
C GLY A 170 5.61 -0.40 -26.29
N ALA A 171 6.40 0.18 -25.39
CA ALA A 171 7.65 0.82 -25.73
C ALA A 171 8.77 -0.22 -25.90
N LEU A 172 9.57 -0.06 -26.94
CA LEU A 172 10.75 -0.88 -27.17
C LEU A 172 11.98 -0.13 -26.66
N CYS A 173 12.81 -0.82 -25.86
CA CYS A 173 14.06 -0.27 -25.39
C CYS A 173 14.96 0.06 -26.60
N PRO A 174 15.42 1.32 -26.75
CA PRO A 174 16.17 1.72 -27.95
C PRO A 174 17.58 1.13 -27.97
N THR A 175 18.14 0.78 -26.81
CA THR A 175 19.49 0.25 -26.65
C THR A 175 19.51 -0.98 -25.74
N ASP A 176 20.51 -1.84 -25.91
CA ASP A 176 20.75 -2.99 -25.04
C ASP A 176 21.35 -2.56 -23.69
N GLY A 177 20.92 -3.21 -22.61
CA GLY A 177 21.54 -3.04 -21.30
C GLY A 177 21.26 -1.71 -20.59
N LEU A 178 20.26 -0.92 -21.04
CA LEU A 178 19.88 0.35 -20.41
C LEU A 178 19.64 0.21 -18.90
N GLY A 179 18.97 -0.86 -18.46
CA GLY A 179 18.74 -1.11 -17.03
C GLY A 179 20.03 -1.22 -16.20
N HIS A 180 21.15 -1.63 -16.79
CA HIS A 180 22.46 -1.74 -16.11
C HIS A 180 23.14 -0.38 -15.94
N LYS A 181 22.65 0.66 -16.63
CA LYS A 181 23.11 2.05 -16.49
C LYS A 181 22.50 2.74 -15.27
N PHE A 182 21.53 2.12 -14.60
CA PHE A 182 20.94 2.59 -13.34
C PHE A 182 21.39 1.65 -12.22
N ARG A 183 22.47 2.00 -11.52
CA ARG A 183 23.07 1.11 -10.50
C ARG A 183 22.58 1.49 -9.12
N ILE A 184 22.10 0.51 -8.38
CA ILE A 184 21.69 0.70 -7.00
C ILE A 184 22.95 0.63 -6.15
N VAL A 185 23.25 1.74 -5.48
CA VAL A 185 24.37 1.86 -4.55
C VAL A 185 23.83 2.16 -3.16
N THR A 186 24.45 1.59 -2.14
CA THR A 186 24.12 1.90 -0.75
C THR A 186 25.15 2.89 -0.23
N ASP A 187 24.69 3.97 0.39
CA ASP A 187 25.57 4.97 0.95
C ASP A 187 26.14 4.54 2.32
N GLU A 188 26.95 5.42 2.90
CA GLU A 188 27.65 5.23 4.18
C GLU A 188 26.71 5.03 5.37
N HIS A 189 25.44 5.45 5.23
CA HIS A 189 24.39 5.37 6.24
C HIS A 189 23.45 4.19 6.02
N GLY A 190 23.68 3.38 4.98
CA GLY A 190 22.83 2.23 4.65
C GLY A 190 21.62 2.61 3.78
N GLU A 191 21.54 3.84 3.26
CA GLU A 191 20.45 4.27 2.39
C GLU A 191 20.76 3.90 0.94
N LYS A 192 19.79 3.28 0.26
CA LYS A 192 19.90 2.93 -1.16
C LYS A 192 19.60 4.16 -2.02
N LYS A 193 20.44 4.39 -3.01
CA LYS A 193 20.27 5.41 -4.05
C LYS A 193 20.61 4.81 -5.41
N VAL A 194 20.11 5.42 -6.48
CA VAL A 194 20.49 5.04 -7.84
C VAL A 194 21.54 6.00 -8.34
N GLU A 195 22.65 5.43 -8.80
CA GLU A 195 23.69 6.13 -9.53
C GLU A 195 23.47 5.87 -11.02
N VAL A 196 23.19 6.94 -11.77
CA VAL A 196 23.07 6.89 -13.22
C VAL A 196 24.48 6.92 -13.83
N SER A 197 24.77 5.96 -14.69
CA SER A 197 26.06 5.85 -15.37
C SER A 197 26.35 7.08 -16.23
N GLU A 198 27.59 7.58 -16.21
CA GLU A 198 28.04 8.68 -17.08
C GLU A 198 27.95 8.33 -18.58
N ASP A 199 27.91 7.02 -18.89
CA ASP A 199 27.77 6.47 -20.25
C ASP A 199 26.32 6.49 -20.80
N ILE A 200 25.38 7.17 -20.14
CA ILE A 200 24.03 7.35 -20.67
C ILE A 200 24.06 8.33 -21.85
N THR A 201 23.42 7.96 -22.95
CA THR A 201 23.45 8.72 -24.22
C THR A 201 22.06 9.22 -24.60
N GLU A 202 22.00 10.18 -25.53
CA GLU A 202 20.72 10.60 -26.12
C GLU A 202 20.01 9.45 -26.85
N GLU A 203 20.75 8.47 -27.38
CA GLU A 203 20.19 7.28 -28.03
C GLU A 203 19.45 6.38 -27.03
N ASP A 204 19.98 6.23 -25.81
CA ASP A 204 19.34 5.48 -24.73
C ASP A 204 17.96 6.07 -24.35
N LEU A 205 17.80 7.38 -24.50
CA LEU A 205 16.60 8.13 -24.15
C LEU A 205 15.74 8.46 -25.38
N SER A 206 16.13 7.98 -26.57
CA SER A 206 15.45 8.30 -27.84
C SER A 206 14.01 7.77 -27.94
N THR A 207 13.68 6.77 -27.13
CA THR A 207 12.32 6.27 -26.93
C THR A 207 11.95 6.41 -25.47
N GLU A 208 10.81 7.05 -25.20
CA GLU A 208 10.27 7.18 -23.86
C GLU A 208 9.67 5.84 -23.41
N LEU A 209 10.29 5.21 -22.40
CA LEU A 209 9.89 3.90 -21.89
C LEU A 209 8.79 3.97 -20.83
N LEU A 210 8.38 5.19 -20.51
CA LEU A 210 7.33 5.49 -19.56
C LEU A 210 6.17 6.14 -20.32
N ARG A 211 4.94 5.81 -19.95
CA ARG A 211 3.72 6.42 -20.47
C ARG A 211 3.11 7.30 -19.38
N LEU A 212 2.90 8.57 -19.71
CA LEU A 212 2.13 9.49 -18.88
C LEU A 212 0.64 9.19 -19.03
N VAL A 213 -0.04 8.91 -17.92
CA VAL A 213 -1.47 8.57 -17.88
C VAL A 213 -2.18 9.57 -16.97
N GLU A 214 -3.10 10.35 -17.55
CA GLU A 214 -3.93 11.29 -16.80
C GLU A 214 -4.77 10.54 -15.74
N ALA A 215 -4.77 11.08 -14.53
CA ALA A 215 -5.41 10.49 -13.36
C ALA A 215 -6.51 11.39 -12.77
N ASP A 216 -6.89 12.47 -13.45
CA ASP A 216 -7.86 13.44 -12.93
C ASP A 216 -9.26 12.84 -12.79
N GLU A 217 -9.80 12.21 -13.83
CA GLU A 217 -11.11 11.51 -13.74
C GLU A 217 -11.09 10.42 -12.67
N ALA A 218 -9.97 9.70 -12.52
CA ALA A 218 -9.83 8.66 -11.53
C ALA A 218 -9.72 9.23 -10.10
N SER A 219 -9.08 10.38 -9.92
CA SER A 219 -9.00 11.11 -8.66
C SER A 219 -10.37 11.62 -8.24
N GLU A 220 -11.19 12.10 -9.17
CA GLU A 220 -12.58 12.49 -8.89
C GLU A 220 -13.41 11.32 -8.36
N VAL A 221 -13.19 10.10 -8.86
CA VAL A 221 -13.86 8.90 -8.30
C VAL A 221 -13.44 8.65 -6.85
N VAL A 222 -12.17 8.92 -6.49
CA VAL A 222 -11.70 8.85 -5.10
C VAL A 222 -12.38 9.93 -4.25
N TYR A 223 -12.43 11.17 -4.72
CA TYR A 223 -13.02 12.30 -3.98
C TYR A 223 -14.51 12.11 -3.72
N ASN A 224 -15.23 11.57 -4.71
CA ASN A 224 -16.67 11.32 -4.65
C ASN A 224 -17.03 9.95 -3.99
N SER A 225 -16.03 9.17 -3.57
CA SER A 225 -16.26 7.94 -2.83
C SER A 225 -16.78 8.23 -1.41
N LYS A 226 -17.52 7.28 -0.84
CA LYS A 226 -17.99 7.35 0.54
C LYS A 226 -16.98 6.68 1.47
N TYR A 227 -16.54 7.42 2.48
CA TYR A 227 -15.65 6.93 3.51
C TYR A 227 -16.45 6.71 4.79
N ILE A 228 -16.25 5.58 5.47
CA ILE A 228 -16.98 5.27 6.70
C ILE A 228 -15.99 5.20 7.86
N TYR A 229 -16.24 6.00 8.89
CA TYR A 229 -15.47 6.01 10.14
C TYR A 229 -16.44 6.13 11.32
N GLU A 230 -16.35 5.22 12.30
CA GLU A 230 -17.21 5.22 13.50
C GLU A 230 -18.71 5.45 13.20
N GLU A 231 -19.23 4.75 12.17
CA GLU A 231 -20.62 4.81 11.68
C GLU A 231 -21.01 6.09 10.90
N GLU A 232 -20.13 7.08 10.83
CA GLU A 232 -20.34 8.28 10.03
C GLU A 232 -19.91 8.08 8.57
N VAL A 233 -20.68 8.65 7.64
CA VAL A 233 -20.33 8.70 6.21
C VAL A 233 -19.71 10.06 5.93
N LEU A 234 -18.43 10.05 5.55
CA LEU A 234 -17.61 11.21 5.26
C LEU A 234 -17.31 11.30 3.77
N ASP A 235 -17.08 12.51 3.29
CA ASP A 235 -16.39 12.74 2.03
C ASP A 235 -14.88 12.52 2.20
N PHE A 236 -14.12 12.64 1.10
CA PHE A 236 -12.68 12.41 1.15
C PHE A 236 -11.96 13.40 2.08
N GLY A 237 -12.33 14.67 2.07
CA GLY A 237 -11.72 15.70 2.91
C GLY A 237 -11.95 15.46 4.39
N GLY A 238 -13.20 15.22 4.79
CA GLY A 238 -13.55 14.91 6.18
C GLY A 238 -12.87 13.64 6.67
N TYR A 239 -12.73 12.62 5.82
CA TYR A 239 -11.96 11.43 6.19
C TYR A 239 -10.47 11.73 6.38
N LEU A 240 -9.86 12.54 5.51
CA LEU A 240 -8.47 12.99 5.69
C LEU A 240 -8.28 13.78 6.98
N ASP A 241 -9.22 14.64 7.36
CA ASP A 241 -9.17 15.39 8.62
C ASP A 241 -9.16 14.45 9.83
N ILE A 242 -10.00 13.41 9.83
CA ILE A 242 -9.98 12.37 10.87
C ILE A 242 -8.61 11.68 10.93
N LEU A 243 -8.10 11.21 9.79
CA LEU A 243 -6.81 10.51 9.73
C LEU A 243 -5.65 11.41 10.20
N ALA A 244 -5.66 12.68 9.78
CA ALA A 244 -4.65 13.64 10.15
C ALA A 244 -4.67 13.94 11.65
N ASN A 245 -5.85 14.09 12.25
CA ASN A 245 -6.03 14.30 13.69
C ASN A 245 -5.61 13.09 14.52
N LEU A 246 -5.99 11.88 14.10
CA LEU A 246 -5.54 10.63 14.75
C LEU A 246 -4.01 10.57 14.81
N TYR A 247 -3.35 10.89 13.70
CA TYR A 247 -1.89 10.82 13.65
C TYR A 247 -1.19 11.96 14.38
N SER A 248 -1.69 13.19 14.25
CA SER A 248 -1.05 14.38 14.82
C SER A 248 -1.17 14.41 16.35
N GLU A 249 -2.28 13.93 16.90
CA GLU A 249 -2.55 13.85 18.33
C GLU A 249 -2.08 12.52 18.97
N ASP A 250 -1.44 11.65 18.20
CA ASP A 250 -1.03 10.29 18.60
C ASP A 250 -2.18 9.47 19.20
N LYS A 251 -3.40 9.64 18.66
CA LYS A 251 -4.61 8.94 19.08
C LYS A 251 -4.79 7.64 18.30
N LYS A 252 -5.09 6.57 19.03
CA LYS A 252 -5.41 5.27 18.45
C LYS A 252 -6.89 5.25 18.03
N SER A 253 -7.14 4.98 16.76
CA SER A 253 -8.50 4.65 16.29
C SER A 253 -8.96 3.33 16.90
N PHE A 254 -10.21 3.25 17.33
CA PHE A 254 -10.76 2.01 17.86
C PHE A 254 -10.61 0.87 16.82
N PRO A 255 -10.05 -0.29 17.20
CA PRO A 255 -9.76 -1.36 16.26
C PRO A 255 -11.03 -2.07 15.80
N VAL A 256 -11.14 -2.27 14.49
CA VAL A 256 -12.18 -3.10 13.88
C VAL A 256 -11.52 -4.34 13.28
N ILE A 257 -11.82 -5.52 13.85
CA ILE A 257 -11.27 -6.77 13.34
C ILE A 257 -11.93 -7.12 12.01
N LYS A 258 -11.11 -7.38 11.00
CA LYS A 258 -11.53 -7.70 9.63
C LYS A 258 -10.70 -8.85 9.08
N ALA A 259 -11.13 -9.36 7.93
CA ALA A 259 -10.43 -10.38 7.16
C ALA A 259 -8.95 -10.04 6.93
N GLU A 260 -8.65 -8.77 6.67
CA GLU A 260 -7.31 -8.27 6.33
C GLU A 260 -6.36 -8.26 7.53
N CYS A 261 -6.87 -8.41 8.76
CA CYS A 261 -6.04 -8.47 9.97
C CYS A 261 -5.01 -9.62 9.90
N CYS A 262 -5.30 -10.71 9.17
CA CYS A 262 -4.32 -11.79 8.98
C CYS A 262 -3.01 -11.30 8.34
N LYS A 263 -3.05 -10.24 7.53
CA LYS A 263 -1.90 -9.62 6.85
C LYS A 263 -1.30 -8.42 7.61
N CYS A 264 -1.73 -8.15 8.84
CA CYS A 264 -1.22 -7.00 9.59
C CYS A 264 0.30 -7.15 9.85
N GLN A 265 1.07 -6.10 9.55
CA GLN A 265 2.53 -6.10 9.75
C GLN A 265 2.96 -5.83 11.20
N PHE A 266 2.06 -5.31 12.05
CA PHE A 266 2.39 -4.95 13.43
C PHE A 266 2.30 -6.15 14.38
N LYS A 267 3.11 -7.18 14.14
CA LYS A 267 3.11 -8.45 14.86
C LYS A 267 4.49 -8.73 15.46
N ALA A 268 4.54 -8.85 16.79
CA ALA A 268 5.73 -9.28 17.52
C ALA A 268 5.70 -10.81 17.74
N SER A 269 6.88 -11.43 17.76
CA SER A 269 7.06 -12.81 18.20
C SER A 269 7.05 -12.90 19.73
N LYS A 270 6.90 -14.11 20.29
CA LYS A 270 6.95 -14.31 21.76
C LYS A 270 8.29 -13.90 22.36
N GLU A 271 9.38 -14.13 21.63
CA GLU A 271 10.74 -13.75 22.02
C GLU A 271 10.89 -12.22 22.06
N GLU A 272 10.35 -11.52 21.06
CA GLU A 272 10.37 -10.06 20.99
C GLU A 272 9.51 -9.41 22.10
N GLU A 273 8.36 -10.01 22.39
CA GLU A 273 7.50 -9.58 23.50
C GLU A 273 8.20 -9.76 24.85
N ALA A 274 8.94 -10.87 25.03
CA ALA A 274 9.77 -11.09 26.21
C ALA A 274 10.93 -10.06 26.33
N LEU A 275 11.35 -9.45 25.22
CA LEU A 275 12.32 -8.34 25.19
C LEU A 275 11.66 -6.96 25.37
N GLY A 276 10.34 -6.89 25.57
CA GLY A 276 9.60 -5.65 25.82
C GLY A 276 9.10 -4.94 24.57
N LEU A 277 9.21 -5.56 23.38
CA LEU A 277 8.56 -5.08 22.17
C LEU A 277 7.06 -5.43 22.19
N ARG A 278 6.24 -4.67 21.45
CA ARG A 278 4.78 -4.78 21.49
C ARG A 278 4.20 -5.21 20.16
N SER A 279 3.15 -6.03 20.22
CA SER A 279 2.35 -6.47 19.09
C SER A 279 1.09 -5.62 18.96
N GLY A 280 1.08 -4.67 18.00
CA GLY A 280 -0.11 -3.87 17.71
C GLY A 280 -1.30 -4.72 17.25
N TYR A 281 -1.02 -5.86 16.60
CA TYR A 281 -2.01 -6.86 16.25
C TYR A 281 -2.70 -7.44 17.49
N LYS A 282 -1.96 -7.92 18.50
CA LYS A 282 -2.55 -8.47 19.72
C LYS A 282 -3.36 -7.42 20.47
N GLU A 283 -2.84 -6.19 20.59
CA GLU A 283 -3.55 -5.08 21.23
C GLU A 283 -4.91 -4.81 20.57
N CYS A 284 -4.99 -4.85 19.23
CA CYS A 284 -6.27 -4.69 18.54
C CYS A 284 -7.28 -5.79 18.90
N PHE A 285 -6.84 -7.04 19.02
CA PHE A 285 -7.71 -8.17 19.37
C PHE A 285 -8.17 -8.10 20.82
N VAL A 286 -7.27 -7.78 21.75
CA VAL A 286 -7.60 -7.57 23.16
C VAL A 286 -8.63 -6.45 23.30
N GLU A 287 -8.41 -5.30 22.65
CA GLU A 287 -9.31 -4.15 22.77
C GLU A 287 -10.67 -4.34 22.07
N ALA A 288 -10.71 -4.97 20.90
CA ALA A 288 -11.95 -5.12 20.13
C ALA A 288 -12.84 -6.29 20.62
N LEU A 289 -12.22 -7.34 21.16
CA LEU A 289 -12.86 -8.62 21.42
C LEU A 289 -12.73 -9.12 22.87
N ASP A 290 -12.04 -8.38 23.74
CA ASP A 290 -11.64 -8.86 25.07
C ASP A 290 -10.87 -10.19 24.97
N TRP A 291 -10.04 -10.33 23.94
CA TRP A 291 -9.38 -11.59 23.56
C TRP A 291 -8.33 -12.00 24.61
N PRO A 292 -8.49 -13.15 25.29
CA PRO A 292 -7.49 -13.67 26.23
C PRO A 292 -6.15 -13.99 25.57
N GLU A 293 -5.05 -13.89 26.33
CA GLU A 293 -3.69 -14.10 25.81
C GLU A 293 -3.49 -15.53 25.29
N GLU A 294 -4.08 -16.52 25.98
CA GLU A 294 -4.03 -17.93 25.60
C GLU A 294 -4.62 -18.22 24.22
N ASN A 295 -5.52 -17.36 23.73
CA ASN A 295 -6.14 -17.53 22.43
C ASN A 295 -5.22 -17.11 21.26
N PHE A 296 -4.03 -16.55 21.53
CA PHE A 296 -3.00 -16.31 20.51
C PHE A 296 -2.07 -17.50 20.30
N ASP A 297 -2.18 -18.55 21.12
CA ASP A 297 -1.31 -19.73 21.06
C ASP A 297 -1.78 -20.81 20.07
N GLY A 298 -3.03 -20.70 19.59
CA GLY A 298 -3.66 -21.67 18.69
C GLY A 298 -4.08 -21.08 17.34
N ASP A 299 -4.47 -21.96 16.43
CA ASP A 299 -4.97 -21.57 15.12
C ASP A 299 -6.34 -20.89 15.24
N THR A 300 -6.59 -20.00 14.29
CA THR A 300 -7.83 -19.24 14.17
C THR A 300 -8.45 -19.43 12.79
N ILE A 301 -9.61 -18.80 12.57
CA ILE A 301 -10.24 -18.75 11.24
C ILE A 301 -9.32 -18.17 10.14
N PHE A 302 -8.25 -17.45 10.51
CA PHE A 302 -7.28 -16.90 9.56
C PHE A 302 -6.32 -17.96 9.00
N ASP A 303 -6.17 -19.09 9.70
CA ASP A 303 -5.27 -20.20 9.37
C ASP A 303 -5.98 -21.31 8.58
N LEU A 304 -7.30 -21.19 8.41
CA LEU A 304 -8.11 -22.10 7.61
C LEU A 304 -7.83 -21.96 6.11
N TRP A 305 -7.59 -23.10 5.47
CA TRP A 305 -7.30 -23.15 4.05
C TRP A 305 -8.50 -22.70 3.21
N THR A 306 -8.32 -21.66 2.40
CA THR A 306 -9.31 -21.17 1.42
C THR A 306 -10.70 -20.94 2.05
N LEU A 307 -10.78 -20.32 3.23
CA LEU A 307 -12.06 -19.92 3.82
C LEU A 307 -12.74 -18.84 2.96
N HIS A 308 -13.97 -19.10 2.53
CA HIS A 308 -14.72 -18.17 1.70
C HIS A 308 -14.97 -16.84 2.44
N TYR A 309 -14.74 -15.70 1.78
CA TYR A 309 -14.76 -14.38 2.41
C TYR A 309 -16.07 -14.10 3.17
N LYS A 310 -17.24 -14.40 2.59
CA LYS A 310 -18.54 -14.22 3.28
C LYS A 310 -18.66 -15.03 4.57
N THR A 311 -18.11 -16.23 4.60
CA THR A 311 -18.12 -17.07 5.81
C THR A 311 -17.18 -16.49 6.85
N ARG A 312 -15.98 -16.06 6.44
CA ARG A 312 -15.03 -15.38 7.31
C ARG A 312 -15.62 -14.10 7.92
N ASP A 313 -16.23 -13.24 7.11
CA ASP A 313 -16.83 -11.97 7.57
C ASP A 313 -18.01 -12.22 8.53
N LYS A 314 -18.80 -13.28 8.26
CA LYS A 314 -19.86 -13.73 9.18
C LYS A 314 -19.28 -14.19 10.51
N LEU A 315 -18.22 -15.01 10.50
CA LEU A 315 -17.58 -15.51 11.72
C LEU A 315 -16.94 -14.38 12.54
N ILE A 316 -16.28 -13.44 11.87
CA ILE A 316 -15.71 -12.23 12.50
C ILE A 316 -16.81 -11.39 13.16
N SER A 317 -17.90 -11.11 12.45
CA SER A 317 -19.01 -10.31 13.02
C SER A 317 -19.71 -11.01 14.19
N GLN A 318 -19.66 -12.34 14.24
CA GLN A 318 -20.13 -13.16 15.36
C GLN A 318 -19.10 -13.31 16.49
N LYS A 319 -17.90 -12.72 16.37
CA LYS A 319 -16.77 -12.91 17.29
C LYS A 319 -16.37 -14.39 17.48
N ARG A 320 -16.59 -15.22 16.45
CA ARG A 320 -16.26 -16.66 16.43
C ARG A 320 -14.98 -16.89 15.62
N LEU A 321 -13.82 -16.57 16.21
CA LEU A 321 -12.53 -16.67 15.51
C LEU A 321 -11.71 -17.91 15.89
N LEU A 322 -12.03 -18.61 16.98
CA LEU A 322 -11.33 -19.85 17.35
C LEU A 322 -11.86 -21.03 16.54
N ILE A 323 -10.97 -21.93 16.12
CA ILE A 323 -11.35 -23.14 15.40
C ILE A 323 -12.32 -24.01 16.21
N ASP A 324 -12.16 -24.07 17.54
CA ASP A 324 -13.03 -24.82 18.43
C ASP A 324 -14.50 -24.37 18.39
N GLN A 325 -14.75 -23.11 18.04
CA GLN A 325 -16.09 -22.52 17.98
C GLN A 325 -16.82 -22.85 16.68
N LEU A 326 -16.15 -23.41 15.67
CA LEU A 326 -16.70 -23.64 14.32
C LEU A 326 -17.52 -24.93 14.27
N VAL A 327 -18.56 -24.95 13.46
CA VAL A 327 -19.42 -26.13 13.24
C VAL A 327 -19.52 -26.46 11.76
N GLU A 328 -19.92 -27.68 11.41
CA GLU A 328 -19.96 -28.15 10.02
C GLU A 328 -20.87 -27.27 9.14
N GLU A 329 -21.96 -26.77 9.73
CA GLU A 329 -22.93 -25.88 9.07
C GLU A 329 -22.34 -24.54 8.64
N ASP A 330 -21.21 -24.10 9.23
CA ASP A 330 -20.53 -22.88 8.80
C ASP A 330 -19.91 -23.04 7.40
N PHE A 331 -19.61 -24.28 6.98
CA PHE A 331 -18.90 -24.57 5.74
C PHE A 331 -19.80 -25.01 4.60
N LYS A 332 -21.07 -25.33 4.87
CA LYS A 332 -22.01 -25.90 3.89
C LYS A 332 -21.34 -27.03 3.10
N VAL A 333 -20.83 -28.03 3.80
CA VAL A 333 -20.02 -29.10 3.22
C VAL A 333 -20.80 -29.80 2.10
N VAL A 334 -20.23 -29.82 0.91
CA VAL A 334 -20.76 -30.52 -0.26
C VAL A 334 -19.76 -31.61 -0.65
N PRO A 335 -20.19 -32.88 -0.72
CA PRO A 335 -19.34 -33.96 -1.19
C PRO A 335 -18.82 -33.71 -2.61
N GLY A 336 -17.55 -34.04 -2.85
CA GLY A 336 -16.98 -34.08 -4.20
C GLY A 336 -17.67 -35.14 -5.08
N GLU A 337 -17.69 -34.92 -6.39
CA GLU A 337 -18.20 -35.90 -7.37
C GLU A 337 -17.10 -36.88 -7.86
N GLU A 338 -15.83 -36.57 -7.59
CA GLU A 338 -14.64 -37.32 -7.99
C GLU A 338 -13.90 -37.86 -6.76
N PRO A 339 -13.01 -38.86 -6.89
CA PRO A 339 -12.12 -39.29 -5.82
C PRO A 339 -11.36 -38.11 -5.20
N GLY A 340 -11.33 -38.09 -3.87
CA GLY A 340 -10.70 -37.05 -3.08
C GLY A 340 -11.69 -36.20 -2.27
N LEU A 341 -11.21 -35.10 -1.70
CA LEU A 341 -12.04 -34.18 -0.92
C LEU A 341 -12.34 -32.92 -1.73
N SER A 342 -13.59 -32.50 -1.71
CA SER A 342 -13.96 -31.16 -2.14
C SER A 342 -13.25 -30.10 -1.29
N ALA A 343 -13.20 -28.87 -1.78
CA ALA A 343 -12.65 -27.76 -1.00
C ALA A 343 -13.39 -27.55 0.34
N SER A 344 -14.67 -27.89 0.41
CA SER A 344 -15.47 -27.75 1.64
C SER A 344 -15.23 -28.89 2.63
N GLU A 345 -15.07 -30.13 2.14
CA GLU A 345 -14.72 -31.28 2.96
C GLU A 345 -13.31 -31.15 3.52
N ARG A 346 -12.35 -30.66 2.71
CA ARG A 346 -10.98 -30.41 3.16
C ARG A 346 -10.92 -29.38 4.30
N ARG A 347 -11.73 -28.32 4.22
CA ARG A 347 -11.82 -27.31 5.30
C ARG A 347 -12.39 -27.91 6.57
N TRP A 348 -13.48 -28.68 6.45
CA TRP A 348 -14.06 -29.33 7.62
C TRP A 348 -13.10 -30.35 8.23
N LEU A 349 -12.38 -31.12 7.42
CA LEU A 349 -11.33 -32.02 7.89
C LEU A 349 -10.23 -31.27 8.67
N GLN A 350 -9.82 -30.08 8.23
CA GLN A 350 -8.85 -29.26 8.97
C GLN A 350 -9.39 -28.89 10.36
N VAL A 351 -10.67 -28.49 10.44
CA VAL A 351 -11.33 -28.17 11.72
C VAL A 351 -11.45 -29.40 12.61
N ASP A 352 -11.93 -30.52 12.07
CA ASP A 352 -12.10 -31.77 12.80
C ASP A 352 -10.76 -32.27 13.36
N LYS A 353 -9.71 -32.27 12.53
CA LYS A 353 -8.36 -32.64 12.95
C LYS A 353 -7.81 -31.75 14.05
N TYR A 354 -7.99 -30.43 13.92
CA TYR A 354 -7.58 -29.48 14.96
C TYR A 354 -8.28 -29.78 16.29
N LYS A 355 -9.61 -29.95 16.27
CA LYS A 355 -10.41 -30.24 17.47
C LYS A 355 -10.04 -31.58 18.13
N ASN A 356 -9.76 -32.59 17.31
CA ASN A 356 -9.39 -33.93 17.78
C ASN A 356 -7.89 -34.09 18.07
N ARG A 357 -7.08 -33.04 17.84
CA ARG A 357 -5.61 -33.10 17.92
C ARG A 357 -5.03 -34.24 17.07
N ASP A 358 -5.61 -34.45 15.90
CA ASP A 358 -5.19 -35.48 14.96
C ASP A 358 -4.08 -34.94 14.03
N GLU A 359 -2.85 -35.33 14.34
CA GLU A 359 -1.65 -34.98 13.56
C GLU A 359 -1.42 -35.91 12.34
N SER A 360 -2.32 -36.86 12.07
CA SER A 360 -2.19 -37.74 10.91
C SER A 360 -2.30 -36.97 9.59
N PHE A 361 -1.78 -37.53 8.51
CA PHE A 361 -2.00 -36.99 7.16
C PHE A 361 -3.21 -37.66 6.51
N TRP A 362 -4.03 -36.88 5.80
CA TRP A 362 -5.02 -37.43 4.89
C TRP A 362 -4.41 -37.53 3.49
N ILE A 363 -4.62 -38.66 2.83
CA ILE A 363 -4.13 -38.94 1.48
C ILE A 363 -5.27 -39.59 0.71
N ASP A 364 -5.53 -39.09 -0.51
CA ASP A 364 -6.42 -39.73 -1.45
C ASP A 364 -5.78 -41.00 -2.01
N LYS A 365 -5.96 -42.12 -1.29
CA LYS A 365 -5.39 -43.41 -1.69
C LYS A 365 -6.02 -43.98 -2.95
N GLU A 366 -7.25 -43.57 -3.28
CA GLU A 366 -7.96 -44.08 -4.46
C GLU A 366 -7.50 -43.31 -5.69
N GLY A 367 -7.57 -41.97 -5.67
CA GLY A 367 -7.05 -41.14 -6.76
C GLY A 367 -5.55 -41.37 -7.01
N LEU A 368 -4.73 -41.55 -5.96
CA LEU A 368 -3.32 -41.86 -6.13
C LEU A 368 -3.07 -43.21 -6.83
N LYS A 369 -3.96 -44.20 -6.65
CA LYS A 369 -3.83 -45.50 -7.33
C LYS A 369 -4.29 -45.45 -8.78
N GLU A 370 -5.19 -44.54 -9.15
CA GLU A 370 -5.66 -44.37 -10.53
C GLU A 370 -4.61 -43.65 -11.40
N GLU A 371 -3.77 -42.80 -10.80
CA GLU A 371 -2.66 -42.09 -11.47
C GLU A 371 -1.34 -42.88 -11.54
N MET A 372 -1.24 -44.01 -10.84
CA MET A 372 -0.07 -44.91 -10.83
C MET A 372 -0.27 -46.12 -11.74
#